data_AF-A0A7Y4GZ57-F1
#
_entry.id   AF-A0A7Y4GZ57-F1
#
_cell.length_a   1.000
_cell.length_b   1.000
_cell.length_c   1.000
_cell.angle_alpha   90.00
_cell.angle_beta   90.00
_cell.angle_gamma   90.00
#
_symmetry.space_group_name_H-M   'P 1'
#
loop_
_entity.id
_entity.type
_entity.pdbx_description
1 polymer ?
#
loop_
_entity_poly.entity_id
_entity_poly.type
_entity_poly.pdbx_seq_one_letter_code
_entity_poly.pdbx_strand_id
1 'polypeptide(L)'
;MRASGLSAADKSAVTAACQQLIDDFLKPRFLPTIRPTQFNYPVDILGRWHGTKYRFIQRYRSGFPENLGEEFDAPFARLDWLSRDRFDVQWHRHTGEWFCLYRGLTLAEAIDTLRSDGLLYPH
;
A
#
# COMPACT_ATOMS: atom_id res chain seq x y z
N MET A 1 31.19 6.95 2.95
CA MET A 1 30.12 7.97 3.09
C MET A 1 28.98 7.35 3.87
N ARG A 2 28.56 7.92 5.01
CA ARG A 2 27.34 7.47 5.70
C ARG A 2 26.16 7.90 4.82
N ALA A 3 25.39 6.95 4.29
CA ALA A 3 24.10 7.29 3.69
C ALA A 3 23.27 7.98 4.78
N SER A 4 22.89 9.23 4.54
CA SER A 4 21.94 9.94 5.39
C SER A 4 20.66 9.10 5.45
N GLY A 5 20.22 8.74 6.66
CA GLY A 5 19.00 7.96 6.83
C GLY A 5 17.78 8.68 6.26
N LEU A 6 16.69 7.92 6.07
CA LEU A 6 15.41 8.42 5.60
C LEU A 6 14.96 9.65 6.40
N SER A 7 14.98 10.83 5.78
CA SER A 7 14.65 12.10 6.44
C SER A 7 13.13 12.33 6.53
N ALA A 8 12.72 13.29 7.35
CA ALA A 8 11.31 13.71 7.41
C ALA A 8 10.81 14.25 6.06
N ALA A 9 11.66 14.99 5.34
CA ALA A 9 11.34 15.50 4.01
C ALA A 9 11.16 14.36 2.99
N ASP A 10 12.04 13.35 3.02
CA ASP A 10 11.91 12.17 2.16
C ASP A 10 10.61 11.40 2.48
N LYS A 11 10.28 11.21 3.77
CA LYS A 11 9.02 10.59 4.17
C LYS A 11 7.81 11.37 3.68
N SER A 12 7.84 12.69 3.81
CA SER A 12 6.74 13.56 3.36
C SER A 12 6.54 13.46 1.85
N ALA A 13 7.61 13.52 1.05
CA ALA A 13 7.54 13.40 -0.41
C ALA A 13 6.96 12.05 -0.85
N VAL A 14 7.46 10.94 -0.28
CA VAL A 14 6.94 9.59 -0.57
C VAL A 14 5.47 9.47 -0.14
N THR A 15 5.11 10.02 1.02
CA THR A 15 3.72 10.00 1.51
C THR A 15 2.79 10.75 0.56
N ALA A 16 3.18 11.94 0.09
CA ALA A 16 2.39 12.72 -0.85
C ALA A 16 2.17 11.98 -2.17
N ALA A 17 3.23 11.39 -2.75
CA ALA A 17 3.13 10.63 -3.99
C ALA A 17 2.24 9.38 -3.85
N CYS A 18 2.39 8.65 -2.74
CA CYS A 18 1.58 7.46 -2.48
C CYS A 18 0.12 7.83 -2.18
N GLN A 19 -0.12 8.92 -1.46
CA GLN A 19 -1.47 9.41 -1.18
C GLN A 19 -2.17 9.83 -2.48
N GLN A 20 -1.46 10.51 -3.38
CA GLN A 20 -2.00 10.83 -4.70
C GLN A 20 -2.34 9.57 -5.50
N LEU A 21 -1.48 8.55 -5.50
CA LEU A 21 -1.80 7.26 -6.13
C LEU A 21 -3.07 6.61 -5.52
N ILE A 22 -3.22 6.69 -4.20
CA ILE A 22 -4.40 6.17 -3.49
C ILE A 22 -5.66 6.89 -3.95
N ASP A 23 -5.65 8.23 -3.92
CA ASP A 23 -6.83 9.05 -4.18
C ASP A 23 -7.20 9.09 -5.66
N ASP A 24 -6.22 9.15 -6.56
CA ASP A 24 -6.46 9.33 -8.00
C ASP A 24 -6.65 7.99 -8.74
N PHE A 25 -6.16 6.88 -8.20
CA PHE A 25 -6.18 5.59 -8.90
C PHE A 25 -6.76 4.45 -8.06
N LEU A 26 -6.19 4.17 -6.88
CA LEU A 26 -6.56 2.95 -6.14
C LEU A 26 -8.01 3.00 -5.64
N LYS A 27 -8.42 4.10 -4.98
CA LYS A 27 -9.79 4.26 -4.48
C LYS A 27 -10.81 4.31 -5.63
N PRO A 28 -10.66 5.17 -6.66
CA PRO A 28 -11.63 5.22 -7.75
C PRO A 28 -11.78 3.88 -8.49
N ARG A 29 -10.70 3.11 -8.62
CA ARG A 29 -10.70 1.84 -9.37
C ARG A 29 -11.18 0.65 -8.54
N PHE A 30 -10.71 0.51 -7.30
CA PHE A 30 -10.91 -0.70 -6.50
C PHE A 30 -11.87 -0.51 -5.32
N LEU A 31 -12.22 0.73 -4.97
CA LEU A 31 -13.20 1.05 -3.94
C LEU A 31 -14.09 2.25 -4.33
N PRO A 32 -14.75 2.22 -5.50
CA PRO A 32 -15.59 3.33 -5.94
C PRO A 32 -16.84 3.52 -5.06
N THR A 33 -17.26 2.47 -4.37
CA THR A 33 -18.41 2.49 -3.46
C THR A 33 -18.23 1.41 -2.41
N ILE A 34 -18.51 1.73 -1.16
CA ILE A 34 -18.55 0.74 -0.07
C ILE A 34 -19.86 -0.05 -0.18
N ARG A 35 -19.75 -1.37 -0.32
CA ARG A 35 -20.90 -2.28 -0.42
C ARG A 35 -20.84 -3.27 0.73
N PRO A 36 -21.64 -3.07 1.81
CA PRO A 36 -21.74 -4.06 2.87
C PRO A 36 -22.15 -5.43 2.31
N THR A 37 -21.55 -6.48 2.86
CA THR A 37 -21.90 -7.87 2.53
C THR A 37 -22.07 -8.67 3.83
N GLN A 38 -22.52 -9.92 3.72
CA GLN A 38 -22.54 -10.87 4.84
C GLN A 38 -21.14 -11.40 5.22
N PHE A 39 -20.13 -11.11 4.41
CA PHE A 39 -18.73 -11.45 4.63
C PHE A 39 -17.90 -10.18 4.90
N ASN A 40 -16.59 -10.31 5.03
CA ASN A 40 -15.70 -9.14 5.07
C ASN A 40 -15.80 -8.32 3.77
N TYR A 41 -15.94 -7.01 3.87
CA TYR A 41 -15.99 -6.10 2.73
C TYR A 41 -15.03 -4.92 2.90
N PRO A 42 -14.41 -4.43 1.82
CA PRO A 42 -13.49 -3.32 1.90
C PRO A 42 -14.23 -2.02 2.23
N VAL A 43 -13.63 -1.20 3.08
CA VAL A 43 -14.16 0.10 3.52
C VAL A 43 -13.17 1.24 3.35
N ASP A 44 -11.88 0.96 3.17
CA ASP A 44 -10.88 1.97 2.84
C ASP A 44 -9.66 1.36 2.12
N ILE A 45 -8.90 2.21 1.43
CA ILE A 45 -7.55 1.92 0.93
C ILE A 45 -6.66 3.06 1.43
N LEU A 46 -5.61 2.73 2.16
CA LEU A 46 -4.79 3.71 2.87
C LEU A 46 -3.31 3.36 2.83
N GLY A 47 -2.46 4.35 3.08
CA GLY A 47 -1.03 4.20 3.15
C GLY A 47 -0.48 4.47 4.55
N ARG A 48 0.47 3.66 5.03
CA ARG A 48 1.13 3.87 6.33
C ARG A 48 2.61 3.53 6.32
N TRP A 49 3.38 4.29 7.08
CA TRP A 49 4.77 3.96 7.40
C TRP A 49 4.87 2.87 8.46
N HIS A 50 5.83 1.98 8.26
CA HIS A 50 6.33 1.05 9.27
C HIS A 50 7.86 1.01 9.20
N GLY A 51 8.52 1.85 10.01
CA GLY A 51 9.97 2.08 9.93
C GLY A 51 10.36 2.81 8.64
N THR A 52 11.13 2.14 7.79
CA THR A 52 11.57 2.61 6.46
C THR A 52 10.70 2.07 5.31
N LYS A 53 9.58 1.41 5.63
CA LYS A 53 8.69 0.77 4.67
C LYS A 53 7.38 1.54 4.59
N TYR A 54 6.91 1.89 3.41
CA TYR A 54 5.59 2.48 3.20
C TYR A 54 4.65 1.41 2.64
N ARG A 55 3.60 1.05 3.38
CA ARG A 55 2.66 -0.02 3.03
C ARG A 55 1.37 0.55 2.48
N PHE A 56 0.87 -0.05 1.42
CA PHE A 56 -0.51 0.09 0.96
C PHE A 56 -1.36 -0.99 1.60
N ILE A 57 -2.49 -0.57 2.16
CA ILE A 57 -3.35 -1.38 3.03
C ILE A 57 -4.79 -1.22 2.55
N GLN A 58 -5.49 -2.33 2.42
CA GLN A 58 -6.94 -2.34 2.30
C GLN A 58 -7.54 -2.62 3.67
N ARG A 59 -8.44 -1.74 4.11
CA ARG A 59 -9.19 -1.94 5.34
C ARG A 59 -10.48 -2.66 5.03
N TYR A 60 -10.74 -3.69 5.81
CA TYR A 60 -11.94 -4.48 5.75
C TYR A 60 -12.80 -4.24 6.99
N ARG A 61 -14.11 -4.40 6.80
CA ARG A 61 -15.08 -4.51 7.89
C ARG A 61 -15.78 -5.85 7.79
N SER A 62 -16.00 -6.49 8.93
CA SER A 62 -16.73 -7.75 9.00
C SER A 62 -18.23 -7.54 8.78
N GLY A 63 -18.79 -8.38 7.92
CA GLY A 63 -20.23 -8.58 7.74
C GLY A 63 -20.78 -9.80 8.46
N PHE A 64 -19.92 -10.60 9.11
CA PHE A 64 -20.33 -11.81 9.79
C PHE A 64 -21.11 -11.48 11.07
N PRO A 65 -22.19 -12.21 11.41
CA PRO A 65 -23.01 -11.91 12.58
C PRO A 65 -22.25 -11.88 13.92
N GLU A 66 -21.26 -12.75 14.07
CA GLU A 66 -20.49 -12.93 15.32
C GLU A 66 -19.54 -11.76 15.64
N ASN A 67 -19.11 -11.00 14.63
CA ASN A 67 -18.19 -9.88 14.79
C ASN A 67 -18.53 -8.70 13.86
N LEU A 68 -19.82 -8.52 13.62
CA LEU A 68 -20.36 -7.51 12.70
C LEU A 68 -19.81 -6.12 13.04
N GLY A 69 -19.20 -5.48 12.05
CA GLY A 69 -18.66 -4.13 12.20
C GLY A 69 -17.22 -4.04 12.70
N GLU A 70 -16.60 -5.14 13.13
CA GLU A 70 -15.16 -5.15 13.43
C GLU A 70 -14.34 -4.83 12.18
N GLU A 71 -13.25 -4.07 12.33
CA GLU A 71 -12.39 -3.66 11.24
C GLU A 71 -10.97 -4.22 11.38
N PHE A 72 -10.38 -4.59 10.25
CA PHE A 72 -9.00 -5.07 10.19
C PHE A 72 -8.29 -4.60 8.92
N ASP A 73 -6.96 -4.55 8.99
CA ASP A 73 -6.09 -4.04 7.93
C ASP A 73 -5.38 -5.20 7.21
N ALA A 74 -5.47 -5.24 5.89
CA ALA A 74 -4.81 -6.22 5.03
C ALA A 74 -3.82 -5.51 4.07
N PRO A 75 -2.49 -5.60 4.30
CA PRO A 75 -1.52 -5.04 3.37
C PRO A 75 -1.47 -5.86 2.07
N PHE A 76 -1.25 -5.19 0.93
CA PHE A 76 -1.16 -5.83 -0.39
C PHE A 76 0.13 -5.48 -1.16
N ALA A 77 0.67 -4.27 -0.96
CA ALA A 77 1.93 -3.83 -1.56
C ALA A 77 2.71 -2.92 -0.60
N ARG A 78 4.02 -2.78 -0.80
CA ARG A 78 4.83 -1.79 -0.08
C ARG A 78 6.06 -1.33 -0.85
N LEU A 79 6.52 -0.14 -0.51
CA LEU A 79 7.82 0.42 -0.90
C LEU A 79 8.80 0.26 0.27
N ASP A 80 9.93 -0.40 0.03
CA ASP A 80 11.03 -0.50 0.98
C ASP A 80 12.11 0.52 0.60
N TRP A 81 12.30 1.56 1.43
CA TRP A 81 13.33 2.57 1.20
C TRP A 81 14.73 1.97 1.39
N LEU A 82 15.57 2.14 0.37
CA LEU A 82 16.98 1.71 0.39
C LEU A 82 17.93 2.88 0.61
N SER A 83 17.70 3.95 -0.16
CA SER A 83 18.46 5.19 -0.10
C SER A 83 17.65 6.32 -0.76
N ARG A 84 18.22 7.53 -0.84
CA ARG A 84 17.55 8.67 -1.46
C ARG A 84 17.08 8.29 -2.87
N ASP A 85 15.76 8.40 -3.07
CA ASP A 85 15.09 8.09 -4.33
C ASP A 85 15.35 6.66 -4.84
N ARG A 86 15.52 5.68 -3.96
CA ARG A 86 15.69 4.26 -4.33
C ARG A 86 14.84 3.35 -3.47
N PHE A 87 14.00 2.55 -4.12
CA PHE A 87 12.99 1.71 -3.48
C PHE A 87 12.95 0.32 -4.10
N ASP A 88 12.76 -0.67 -3.25
CA ASP A 88 12.25 -1.97 -3.68
C ASP A 88 10.73 -1.97 -3.57
N VAL A 89 10.05 -2.61 -4.51
CA VAL A 89 8.60 -2.81 -4.50
C VAL A 89 8.31 -4.25 -4.13
N GLN A 90 7.54 -4.43 -3.06
CA GLN A 90 7.18 -5.76 -2.57
C GLN A 90 5.68 -5.99 -2.64
N TRP A 91 5.31 -7.17 -3.11
CA TRP A 91 3.96 -7.71 -3.10
C TRP A 91 3.72 -8.55 -1.84
N HIS A 92 2.55 -8.40 -1.23
CA HIS A 92 2.12 -9.24 -0.11
C HIS A 92 1.17 -10.31 -0.62
N ARG A 93 1.64 -11.56 -0.59
CA ARG A 93 0.79 -12.70 -0.92
C ARG A 93 -0.23 -12.90 0.20
N HIS A 94 -1.43 -13.35 -0.14
CA HIS A 94 -2.50 -13.66 0.84
C HIS A 94 -2.08 -14.70 1.90
N THR A 95 -0.98 -15.43 1.69
CA THR A 95 -0.39 -16.35 2.67
C THR A 95 0.45 -15.65 3.76
N GLY A 96 0.61 -14.32 3.70
CA GLY A 96 1.36 -13.53 4.68
C GLY A 96 2.83 -13.27 4.29
N GLU A 97 3.27 -13.76 3.14
CA GLU A 97 4.66 -13.62 2.68
C GLU A 97 4.84 -12.37 1.81
N TRP A 98 6.03 -11.75 1.91
CA TRP A 98 6.42 -10.61 1.10
C TRP A 98 7.41 -11.03 0.03
N PHE A 99 7.11 -10.71 -1.22
CA PHE A 99 7.97 -10.98 -2.37
C PHE A 99 8.43 -9.68 -3.00
N CYS A 100 9.75 -9.50 -3.13
CA CYS A 100 10.33 -8.38 -3.86
C CYS A 100 10.20 -8.63 -5.36
N LEU A 101 9.37 -7.84 -6.04
CA LEU A 101 9.12 -7.95 -7.47
C LEU A 101 10.03 -7.02 -8.28
N TYR A 102 10.30 -5.82 -7.74
CA TYR A 102 11.11 -4.81 -8.40
C TYR A 102 12.13 -4.23 -7.44
N ARG A 103 13.32 -3.91 -7.95
CA ARG A 103 14.46 -3.47 -7.14
C ARG A 103 15.03 -2.14 -7.58
N GLY A 104 15.38 -1.31 -6.60
CA GLY A 104 16.16 -0.08 -6.81
C GLY A 104 15.50 0.96 -7.72
N LEU A 105 14.16 0.99 -7.76
CA LEU A 105 13.40 1.96 -8.54
C LEU A 105 13.47 3.37 -7.93
N THR A 106 13.43 4.40 -8.77
CA THR A 106 13.06 5.76 -8.34
C THR A 106 11.66 5.79 -7.75
N LEU A 107 11.31 6.85 -7.00
CA LEU A 107 9.94 7.01 -6.52
C LEU A 107 8.93 7.05 -7.68
N ALA A 108 9.27 7.75 -8.77
CA ALA A 108 8.41 7.85 -9.94
C ALA A 108 8.16 6.49 -10.60
N GLU A 109 9.23 5.74 -10.89
CA GLU A 109 9.12 4.38 -11.45
C GLU A 109 8.35 3.43 -10.54
N ALA A 110 8.54 3.54 -9.22
CA ALA A 110 7.80 2.73 -8.26
C ALA A 110 6.29 3.04 -8.27
N ILE A 111 5.90 4.31 -8.38
CA ILE A 111 4.49 4.73 -8.51
C ILE A 111 3.90 4.23 -9.83
N ASP A 112 4.63 4.33 -10.94
CA ASP A 112 4.18 3.82 -12.25
C ASP A 112 4.03 2.30 -12.24
N THR A 113 4.93 1.60 -11.56
CA THR A 113 4.86 0.14 -11.34
C THR A 113 3.62 -0.23 -10.54
N LEU A 114 3.36 0.44 -9.41
CA LEU A 114 2.16 0.22 -8.60
C LEU A 114 0.85 0.52 -9.36
N ARG A 115 0.90 1.38 -10.37
CA ARG A 115 -0.27 1.68 -11.22
C ARG A 115 -0.50 0.62 -12.30
N SER A 116 0.55 -0.05 -12.78
CA SER A 116 0.50 -0.89 -13.99
C SER A 116 0.60 -2.39 -13.73
N ASP A 117 1.23 -2.82 -12.64
CA ASP A 117 1.34 -4.24 -12.30
C ASP A 117 0.12 -4.71 -11.48
N GLY A 118 -0.69 -5.58 -12.10
CA GLY A 118 -1.89 -6.13 -11.49
C GLY A 118 -1.65 -7.01 -10.26
N LEU A 119 -0.44 -7.54 -10.07
CA LEU A 119 -0.10 -8.26 -8.84
C LEU A 119 -0.05 -7.34 -7.62
N LEU A 120 0.21 -6.05 -7.82
CA LEU A 120 0.34 -5.05 -6.75
C LEU A 120 -0.98 -4.38 -6.39
N TYR A 121 -2.11 -4.85 -6.90
CA TYR A 121 -3.43 -4.31 -6.59
C TYR A 121 -4.01 -4.93 -5.31
N PRO A 122 -4.93 -4.23 -4.61
CA PRO A 122 -5.73 -4.84 -3.56
C PRO A 122 -6.53 -6.02 -4.11
N HIS A 123 -6.63 -7.09 -3.32
CA HIS A 123 -7.36 -8.32 -3.64
C HIS A 123 -8.77 -8.30 -3.07
#